data_AF-A0A0D0DC09-F1
#
_entry.id   AF-A0A0D0DC09-F1
#
_cell.length_a   1.000
_cell.length_b   1.000
_cell.length_c   1.000
_cell.angle_alpha   90.00
_cell.angle_beta   90.00
_cell.angle_gamma   90.00
#
_symmetry.space_group_name_H-M   'P 1'
#
loop_
_entity.id
_entity.type
_entity.pdbx_description
1 polymer ?
#
loop_
_entity_poly.entity_id
_entity_poly.type
_entity_poly.pdbx_seq_one_letter_code
_entity_poly.pdbx_strand_id
1 'polypeptide(L)' 'QALAMKIFAAVPVSMIDERTMSMITWLNSPRRCRQDIATLQDHVKIRQWHRTGP' A
#
# COMPACT_ATOMS: atom_id res chain seq x y z
N GLN A 1 8.43 -23.21 15.06
CA GLN A 1 7.72 -21.99 15.53
C GLN A 1 7.44 -20.97 14.41
N ALA A 2 8.30 -20.82 13.39
CA ALA A 2 8.08 -19.89 12.28
C ALA A 2 6.78 -20.12 11.46
N LEU A 3 6.28 -21.35 11.39
CA LEU A 3 5.08 -21.69 10.62
C LEU A 3 3.82 -21.02 11.19
N ALA A 4 3.61 -21.11 12.50
CA ALA A 4 2.44 -20.53 13.15
C ALA A 4 2.39 -19.00 12.96
N MET A 5 3.54 -18.32 13.11
CA MET A 5 3.63 -16.87 12.89
C MET A 5 3.22 -16.46 11.48
N LYS A 6 3.66 -17.22 10.46
CA LYS A 6 3.30 -16.94 9.06
C LYS A 6 1.82 -17.18 8.77
N ILE A 7 1.23 -18.23 9.38
CA ILE A 7 -0.20 -18.52 9.24
C ILE A 7 -1.04 -17.39 9.87
N PHE A 8 -0.66 -16.91 11.06
CA PHE A 8 -1.39 -15.83 11.72
C PHE A 8 -1.11 -14.42 11.15
N ALA A 9 -0.01 -14.24 10.42
CA ALA A 9 0.28 -13.00 9.69
C ALA A 9 -0.47 -12.91 8.34
N ALA A 10 -1.01 -14.02 7.84
CA ALA A 10 -1.81 -14.01 6.62
C ALA A 10 -3.20 -13.42 6.92
N VAL A 11 -3.61 -12.43 6.12
CA VAL A 11 -4.95 -11.85 6.23
C VAL A 11 -5.85 -12.46 5.15
N PRO A 12 -7.04 -12.96 5.50
CA PRO A 12 -7.92 -13.67 4.56
C PRO A 12 -8.70 -12.72 3.64
N VAL A 13 -8.11 -11.57 3.26
CA VAL A 13 -8.73 -10.59 2.38
C VAL A 13 -7.86 -10.39 1.14
N SER A 14 -8.45 -10.52 -0.04
CA SER A 14 -7.74 -10.36 -1.32
C SER A 14 -7.37 -8.91 -1.63
N MET A 15 -7.98 -7.95 -0.93
CA MET A 15 -7.84 -6.51 -1.19
C MET A 15 -7.31 -5.77 0.03
N ILE A 16 -6.29 -6.30 0.69
CA ILE A 16 -5.73 -5.68 1.91
C ILE A 16 -5.21 -4.26 1.67
N ASP A 17 -4.75 -3.99 0.45
CA ASP A 17 -4.26 -2.69 0.00
C ASP A 17 -5.34 -1.81 -0.65
N GLU A 18 -6.63 -2.10 -0.46
CA GLU A 18 -7.74 -1.34 -1.06
C GLU A 18 -7.62 0.17 -0.83
N ARG A 19 -7.36 0.58 0.42
CA ARG A 19 -7.21 2.00 0.76
C ARG A 19 -5.98 2.63 0.11
N THR A 20 -4.93 1.84 -0.07
CA THR A 20 -3.71 2.26 -0.77
C THR A 20 -4.01 2.50 -2.25
N MET A 21 -4.72 1.58 -2.91
CA MET A 21 -5.09 1.65 -4.33
C MET A 21 -6.09 2.77 -4.62
N SER A 22 -7.04 3.01 -3.72
CA SER A 22 -7.96 4.17 -3.79
C SER A 22 -7.18 5.49 -3.79
N MET A 23 -6.17 5.60 -2.92
CA MET A 23 -5.32 6.78 -2.85
C MET A 23 -4.45 6.95 -4.10
N ILE A 24 -3.87 5.86 -4.63
CA ILE A 24 -3.10 5.91 -5.89
C ILE A 24 -3.99 6.41 -7.03
N THR A 25 -5.21 5.89 -7.14
CA THR A 25 -6.19 6.32 -8.15
C THR A 25 -6.49 7.81 -8.04
N TRP A 26 -6.68 8.31 -6.82
CA TRP A 26 -6.95 9.73 -6.59
C TRP A 26 -5.75 10.63 -6.92
N LEU A 27 -4.54 10.21 -6.55
CA LEU A 27 -3.31 10.93 -6.84
C LEU A 27 -2.95 10.91 -8.33
N ASN A 28 -3.31 9.86 -9.05
CA ASN A 28 -3.14 9.76 -10.50
C ASN A 28 -4.30 10.40 -11.29
N SER A 29 -5.23 11.09 -10.62
CA SER A 29 -6.30 11.79 -11.32
C SER A 29 -5.74 12.85 -12.29
N PRO A 30 -6.39 13.12 -13.43
CA PRO A 30 -5.91 14.09 -14.43
C PRO A 30 -5.64 15.49 -13.87
N ARG A 31 -6.30 15.85 -12.76
CA ARG A 31 -6.18 17.15 -12.09
C ARG A 31 -5.02 17.23 -11.09
N ARG A 32 -4.30 16.13 -10.83
CA ARG A 32 -3.19 16.04 -9.86
C ARG A 32 -1.87 15.61 -10.52
N CYS A 33 -1.61 16.15 -11.71
CA CYS A 33 -0.33 16.04 -12.41
C CYS A 33 0.07 14.65 -12.92
N ARG A 34 -0.84 13.66 -13.01
CA ARG A 34 -0.58 12.32 -13.60
C ARG A 34 0.84 11.81 -13.29
N GLN A 35 1.16 11.78 -12.00
CA GLN A 35 2.49 11.39 -11.55
C GLN A 35 2.82 9.99 -12.08
N ASP A 36 4.09 9.77 -12.41
CA ASP A 36 4.54 8.46 -12.84
C ASP A 36 4.22 7.40 -11.77
N ILE A 37 3.81 6.22 -12.24
CA ILE A 37 3.30 5.15 -11.38
C ILE A 37 4.39 4.67 -10.42
N ALA A 38 5.65 4.62 -10.86
CA ALA A 38 6.76 4.22 -9.99
C ALA A 38 6.96 5.22 -8.83
N THR A 39 6.83 6.52 -9.11
CA THR A 39 6.91 7.57 -8.08
C THR A 39 5.79 7.42 -7.05
N LEU A 40 4.55 7.14 -7.51
CA LEU A 40 3.43 6.89 -6.62
C LEU A 40 3.64 5.63 -5.75
N GLN A 41 4.22 4.57 -6.31
CA GLN A 41 4.56 3.36 -5.57
C GLN A 41 5.59 3.63 -4.46
N ASP A 42 6.62 4.42 -4.73
CA ASP A 42 7.65 4.72 -3.72
C ASP A 42 7.10 5.62 -2.61
N HIS A 43 6.27 6.62 -2.95
CA HIS A 43 5.55 7.41 -1.96
C HIS A 43 4.65 6.54 -1.06
N VAL A 44 3.99 5.54 -1.64
CA VAL A 44 3.17 4.58 -0.90
C VAL A 44 4.00 3.74 0.06
N LYS A 45 5.14 3.20 -0.37
CA LYS A 45 6.04 2.42 0.49
C LYS A 45 6.55 3.25 1.67
N ILE A 46 6.97 4.49 1.42
CA ILE A 46 7.41 5.44 2.46
C ILE A 46 6.27 5.70 3.46
N ARG A 47 5.06 5.97 2.96
CA ARG A 47 3.89 6.18 3.82
C ARG A 47 3.54 4.94 4.63
N GLN A 48 3.59 3.75 4.03
CA GLN A 48 3.33 2.50 4.73
C GLN A 48 4.37 2.28 5.83
N TRP A 49 5.65 2.51 5.55
CA TRP A 49 6.70 2.48 6.56
C TRP A 49 6.45 3.45 7.73
N HIS A 50 6.01 4.69 7.48
CA HIS A 50 5.63 5.60 8.57
C HIS A 50 4.37 5.17 9.34
N ARG A 51 3.50 4.36 8.73
CA ARG A 51 2.26 3.88 9.34
C ARG A 51 2.44 2.58 10.13
N THR A 52 3.37 1.73 9.70
CA THR A 52 3.62 0.40 10.29
C THR A 52 5.00 0.25 10.93
N GLY A 53 5.89 1.23 10.76
CA GLY A 53 7.16 1.35 11.50
C GLY A 53 6.91 1.65 12.98
N PRO A 54 7.95 1.50 13.82
CA PRO A 54 7.87 1.01 15.21
C PRO A 54 6.77 1.62 16.06
#